data_AF-A0A1H5UXT8-F1
#
_entry.id   AF-A0A1H5UXT8-F1
#
_cell.length_a   1.000
_cell.length_b   1.000
_cell.length_c   1.000
_cell.angle_alpha   90.00
_cell.angle_beta   90.00
_cell.angle_gamma   90.00
#
_symmetry.space_group_name_H-M   'P 1'
#
loop_
_entity.id
_entity.type
_entity.pdbx_description
1 polymer ?
#
loop_
_entity_poly.entity_id
_entity_poly.type
_entity_poly.pdbx_seq_one_letter_code
_entity_poly.pdbx_strand_id
1 'polypeptide(L)'
;MSLGGDDRAVTVQIGAVLLLGFLVVSLSLYQATVVPNENRQVEFQHNQRVQADMQQVRNAILGTASSGAAAPVGVELGTNYPSRVVAVNPGPPSGTLSTADLGTIRISNATADDRATDGADYPETADFWNGTARTYATKSLVYRPDYANYDAAPTTVYENGVVYNRFDSGTLTRTGQSVVAGTRISLVALSGNLSRGGASTLSVDPRAVSVSTRTISVSNVSAGENVSVFVPSRLSAQSWTDLLNETGEYDPAADPGNDARVYRVEGVESDGRDGVELYFEPGATYQLKLSKVGVGSGVDDTEPAYLTSVEDLESNPFEGRTYPFVVESRDKYNNPVRTSVEAGSEETTVPDGVVLEPGRYRYQYTAPDGSTASSDSVGVTYRTGSNDPAYDVEDPDFEGERVENVEYDVNVQATSGSGSGGGDGDGSGDAARLAFVGNETIEGQTQGRFSFDVENTDTTAVEIVQFGVGGGLVAELDANNNQELQIANGEASDGPYDADGTLYAFDQNPEISAGNTQTVQFRGLKDANGDNVPAGTLDALRYAPGSSETEAELFVILETSDGGRKTFYFE
;
A
#
# COMPACT_ATOMS: atom_id res chain seq x y z
N MET A 1 108.74 -35.29 4.86
CA MET A 1 107.65 -34.64 4.11
C MET A 1 106.40 -34.78 4.96
N SER A 2 105.95 -33.68 5.56
CA SER A 2 104.70 -33.64 6.31
C SER A 2 103.56 -33.38 5.34
N LEU A 3 102.65 -34.33 5.21
CA LEU A 3 101.33 -34.13 4.59
C LEU A 3 100.33 -33.93 5.72
N GLY A 4 100.18 -32.68 6.18
CA GLY A 4 99.05 -32.28 6.99
C GLY A 4 97.82 -32.19 6.10
N GLY A 5 96.92 -33.18 6.18
CA GLY A 5 95.70 -33.25 5.39
C GLY A 5 94.45 -33.33 6.26
N ASP A 6 93.68 -32.23 6.26
CA ASP A 6 92.22 -32.20 6.11
C ASP A 6 91.22 -32.64 7.21
N ASP A 7 91.54 -32.55 8.49
CA ASP A 7 90.50 -32.62 9.56
C ASP A 7 89.64 -31.34 9.71
N ARG A 8 89.93 -30.28 8.95
CA ARG A 8 89.21 -28.99 9.02
C ARG A 8 87.95 -28.94 8.16
N ALA A 9 87.79 -29.84 7.19
CA ALA A 9 86.62 -29.88 6.31
C ALA A 9 85.39 -30.56 6.96
N VAL A 10 85.60 -31.49 7.91
CA VAL A 10 84.53 -32.26 8.55
C VAL A 10 83.72 -31.41 9.54
N THR A 11 84.36 -30.49 10.28
CA THR A 11 83.66 -29.61 11.24
C THR A 11 82.73 -28.62 10.53
N VAL A 12 83.15 -28.10 9.36
CA VAL A 12 82.34 -27.20 8.52
C VAL A 12 81.13 -27.96 7.96
N GLN A 13 81.31 -29.21 7.53
CA GLN A 13 80.21 -30.06 7.05
C GLN A 13 79.21 -30.41 8.15
N ILE A 14 79.67 -30.79 9.35
CA ILE A 14 78.80 -31.05 10.51
C ILE A 14 78.05 -29.78 10.90
N GLY A 15 78.72 -28.62 10.93
CA GLY A 15 78.06 -27.34 11.18
C GLY A 15 76.99 -27.00 10.13
N ALA A 16 77.27 -27.22 8.85
CA ALA A 16 76.32 -27.01 7.76
C ALA A 16 75.10 -27.94 7.84
N VAL A 17 75.30 -29.22 8.14
CA VAL A 17 74.19 -30.19 8.31
C VAL A 17 73.33 -29.85 9.53
N LEU A 18 73.93 -29.43 10.64
CA LEU A 18 73.18 -29.00 11.83
C LEU A 18 72.39 -27.72 11.59
N LEU A 19 72.96 -26.74 10.91
CA LEU A 19 72.26 -25.51 10.52
C LEU A 19 71.10 -25.79 9.56
N LEU A 20 71.32 -26.65 8.57
CA LEU A 20 70.27 -27.10 7.66
C LEU A 20 69.17 -27.86 8.42
N GLY A 21 69.54 -28.74 9.34
CA GLY A 21 68.60 -29.46 10.20
C GLY A 21 67.75 -28.52 11.05
N PHE A 22 68.38 -27.52 11.69
CA PHE A 22 67.66 -26.49 12.44
C PHE A 22 66.72 -25.66 11.56
N LEU A 23 67.16 -25.32 10.34
CA LEU A 23 66.34 -24.61 9.37
C LEU A 23 65.11 -25.43 8.96
N VAL A 24 65.28 -26.72 8.65
CA VAL A 24 64.17 -27.62 8.26
C VAL A 24 63.20 -27.82 9.42
N VAL A 25 63.68 -27.96 10.65
CA VAL A 25 62.82 -28.06 11.84
C VAL A 25 62.07 -26.74 12.07
N SER A 26 62.76 -25.60 11.94
CA SER A 26 62.14 -24.28 12.08
C SER A 26 61.08 -24.04 10.99
N LEU A 27 61.35 -24.45 9.75
CA LEU A 27 60.40 -24.34 8.65
C LEU A 27 59.20 -25.27 8.84
N SER A 28 59.43 -26.49 9.30
CA SER A 28 58.35 -27.43 9.66
C SER A 28 57.47 -26.85 10.78
N LEU A 29 58.07 -26.23 11.80
CA LEU A 29 57.33 -25.58 12.88
C LEU A 29 56.53 -24.38 12.38
N TYR A 30 57.13 -23.56 11.51
CA TYR A 30 56.45 -22.44 10.85
C TYR A 30 55.24 -22.93 10.03
N GLN A 31 55.40 -24.01 9.26
CA GLN A 31 54.34 -24.63 8.46
C GLN A 31 53.22 -25.24 9.34
N ALA A 32 53.57 -25.79 10.51
CA ALA A 32 52.61 -26.46 11.40
C ALA A 32 51.84 -25.49 12.32
N THR A 33 52.36 -24.28 12.57
CA THR A 33 51.79 -23.37 13.58
C THR A 33 51.46 -21.99 13.03
N VAL A 34 52.41 -21.35 12.34
CA VAL A 34 52.25 -19.96 11.89
C VAL A 34 51.35 -19.88 10.66
N VAL A 35 51.56 -20.75 9.66
CA VAL A 35 50.75 -20.76 8.43
C VAL A 35 49.25 -21.00 8.73
N PRO A 36 48.85 -22.00 9.55
CA PRO A 36 47.44 -22.19 9.90
C PRO A 36 46.84 -21.00 10.65
N ASN A 37 47.60 -20.35 11.54
CA ASN A 37 47.12 -19.21 12.31
C ASN A 37 46.89 -17.97 11.42
N GLU A 38 47.80 -17.69 10.49
CA GLU A 38 47.64 -16.61 9.52
C GLU A 38 46.49 -16.90 8.55
N ASN A 39 46.36 -18.15 8.07
CA ASN A 39 45.27 -18.55 7.19
C ASN A 39 43.91 -18.46 7.89
N ARG A 40 43.83 -18.86 9.17
CA ARG A 40 42.62 -18.69 10.00
C ARG A 40 42.22 -17.22 10.11
N GLN A 41 43.18 -16.30 10.21
CA GLN A 41 42.89 -14.86 10.25
C GLN A 41 42.27 -14.36 8.93
N VAL A 42 42.80 -14.82 7.79
CA VAL A 42 42.25 -14.49 6.46
C VAL A 42 40.82 -15.02 6.31
N GLU A 43 40.58 -16.27 6.71
CA GLU A 43 39.24 -16.89 6.66
C GLU A 43 38.25 -16.20 7.60
N PHE A 44 38.68 -15.81 8.80
CA PHE A 44 37.85 -15.04 9.73
C PHE A 44 37.47 -13.67 9.17
N GLN A 45 38.43 -12.94 8.58
CA GLN A 45 38.17 -11.65 7.95
C GLN A 45 37.21 -11.80 6.75
N HIS A 46 37.39 -12.84 5.95
CA HIS A 46 36.48 -13.16 4.87
C HIS A 46 35.06 -13.45 5.38
N ASN A 47 34.92 -14.24 6.43
CA ASN A 47 33.63 -14.53 7.05
C ASN A 47 32.88 -13.27 7.50
N GLN A 48 33.60 -12.27 8.05
CA GLN A 48 32.99 -10.98 8.41
C GLN A 48 32.51 -10.20 7.18
N ARG A 49 33.27 -10.21 6.09
CA ARG A 49 32.85 -9.56 4.83
C ARG A 49 31.60 -10.21 4.26
N VAL A 50 31.53 -11.54 4.21
CA VAL A 50 30.34 -12.24 3.74
C VAL A 50 29.10 -11.95 4.60
N GLN A 51 29.27 -11.80 5.91
CA GLN A 51 28.16 -11.38 6.78
C GLN A 51 27.65 -9.97 6.43
N ALA A 52 28.53 -9.05 6.01
CA ALA A 52 28.12 -7.74 5.52
C ALA A 52 27.47 -7.84 4.13
N ASP A 53 28.03 -8.65 3.22
CA ASP A 53 27.45 -8.91 1.89
C ASP A 53 26.02 -9.47 2.01
N MET A 54 25.79 -10.42 2.92
CA MET A 54 24.46 -10.99 3.16
C MET A 54 23.46 -9.97 3.71
N GLN A 55 23.90 -8.99 4.50
CA GLN A 55 23.05 -7.86 4.91
C GLN A 55 22.73 -6.94 3.74
N GLN A 56 23.67 -6.73 2.82
CA GLN A 56 23.41 -5.99 1.57
C GLN A 56 22.43 -6.75 0.68
N VAL A 57 22.56 -8.07 0.55
CA VAL A 57 21.59 -8.91 -0.19
C VAL A 57 20.20 -8.80 0.43
N ARG A 58 20.07 -8.87 1.75
CA ARG A 58 18.80 -8.60 2.46
C ARG A 58 18.22 -7.25 2.02
N ASN A 59 19.01 -6.19 2.10
CA ASN A 59 18.54 -4.84 1.77
C ASN A 59 18.14 -4.72 0.30
N ALA A 60 18.87 -5.37 -0.61
CA ALA A 60 18.51 -5.42 -2.02
C ALA A 60 17.20 -6.19 -2.26
N ILE A 61 16.97 -7.31 -1.56
CA ILE A 61 15.70 -8.06 -1.62
C ILE A 61 14.54 -7.19 -1.12
N LEU A 62 14.68 -6.54 0.04
CA LEU A 62 13.65 -5.66 0.60
C LEU A 62 13.40 -4.43 -0.28
N GLY A 63 14.46 -3.83 -0.82
CA GLY A 63 14.37 -2.72 -1.77
C GLY A 63 13.64 -3.11 -3.06
N THR A 64 13.98 -4.28 -3.61
CA THR A 64 13.31 -4.83 -4.81
C THR A 64 11.84 -5.13 -4.54
N ALA A 65 11.51 -5.68 -3.37
CA ALA A 65 10.12 -5.94 -2.96
C ALA A 65 9.28 -4.66 -2.89
N SER A 66 9.85 -3.57 -2.38
CA SER A 66 9.13 -2.31 -2.16
C SER A 66 9.00 -1.42 -3.41
N SER A 67 10.00 -1.41 -4.30
CA SER A 67 10.11 -0.44 -5.39
C SER A 67 10.16 -1.07 -6.79
N GLY A 68 10.37 -2.38 -6.87
CA GLY A 68 10.64 -3.06 -8.13
C GLY A 68 12.06 -2.84 -8.68
N ALA A 69 12.84 -1.92 -8.10
CA ALA A 69 14.19 -1.64 -8.52
C ALA A 69 15.15 -2.73 -8.05
N ALA A 70 15.62 -3.55 -8.99
CA ALA A 70 16.65 -4.56 -8.75
C ALA A 70 18.04 -3.91 -8.63
N ALA A 71 18.79 -4.28 -7.60
CA ALA A 71 20.17 -3.88 -7.41
C ALA A 71 21.04 -5.13 -7.19
N PRO A 72 21.91 -5.49 -8.14
CA PRO A 72 22.82 -6.61 -7.97
C PRO A 72 23.80 -6.38 -6.81
N VAL A 73 24.00 -7.41 -5.98
CA VAL A 73 24.93 -7.38 -4.85
C VAL A 73 25.98 -8.47 -5.03
N GLY A 74 27.25 -8.11 -4.90
CA GLY A 74 28.35 -9.08 -4.89
C GLY A 74 28.48 -9.77 -3.53
N VAL A 75 28.55 -11.09 -3.53
CA VAL A 75 28.87 -11.91 -2.34
C VAL A 75 30.19 -12.62 -2.56
N GLU A 76 31.21 -12.35 -1.74
CA GLU A 76 32.51 -13.04 -1.82
C GLU A 76 32.34 -14.50 -1.39
N LEU A 77 32.21 -15.47 -2.32
CA LEU A 77 31.94 -16.86 -1.91
C LEU A 77 33.15 -17.50 -1.21
N GLY A 78 34.36 -17.08 -1.59
CA GLY A 78 35.61 -17.49 -0.98
C GLY A 78 36.72 -16.49 -1.30
N THR A 79 37.92 -16.76 -0.81
CA THR A 79 39.03 -15.80 -0.88
C THR A 79 40.36 -16.49 -1.21
N ASN A 80 41.45 -15.73 -1.28
CA ASN A 80 42.78 -16.27 -1.57
C ASN A 80 43.75 -16.05 -0.42
N TYR A 81 44.59 -17.05 -0.14
CA TYR A 81 45.69 -16.88 0.80
C TYR A 81 46.81 -16.02 0.21
N PRO A 82 47.48 -15.18 1.03
CA PRO A 82 48.69 -14.48 0.61
C PRO A 82 49.77 -15.44 0.12
N SER A 83 50.49 -15.07 -0.94
CA SER A 83 51.62 -15.84 -1.46
C SER A 83 52.77 -15.90 -0.45
N ARG A 84 53.43 -17.06 -0.34
CA ARG A 84 54.52 -17.31 0.61
C ARG A 84 55.79 -17.72 -0.12
N VAL A 85 56.95 -17.29 0.38
CA VAL A 85 58.26 -17.56 -0.27
C VAL A 85 58.79 -18.96 0.02
N VAL A 86 58.60 -19.46 1.26
CA VAL A 86 59.21 -20.73 1.73
C VAL A 86 58.18 -21.75 2.26
N ALA A 87 56.90 -21.44 2.21
CA ALA A 87 55.82 -22.23 2.78
C ALA A 87 54.70 -22.48 1.75
N VAL A 88 53.91 -23.53 1.95
CA VAL A 88 52.83 -23.94 1.05
C VAL A 88 51.48 -23.63 1.68
N ASN A 89 50.57 -23.04 0.90
CA ASN A 89 49.18 -22.84 1.30
C ASN A 89 48.31 -24.02 0.84
N PRO A 90 47.23 -24.35 1.57
CA PRO A 90 46.18 -25.21 1.03
C PRO A 90 45.47 -24.52 -0.15
N GLY A 91 44.54 -25.25 -0.79
CA GLY A 91 43.66 -24.67 -1.81
C GLY A 91 42.91 -23.45 -1.26
N PRO A 92 42.49 -22.50 -2.13
CA PRO A 92 41.82 -21.29 -1.69
C PRO A 92 40.53 -21.64 -0.92
N PRO A 93 40.25 -20.97 0.22
CA PRO A 93 39.01 -21.18 0.95
C PRO A 93 37.82 -20.84 0.07
N SER A 94 36.77 -21.66 0.16
CA SER A 94 35.58 -21.53 -0.68
C SER A 94 34.32 -21.43 0.18
N GLY A 95 33.18 -21.27 -0.48
CA GLY A 95 31.88 -21.29 0.18
C GLY A 95 30.77 -21.49 -0.83
N THR A 96 29.59 -21.82 -0.33
CA THR A 96 28.40 -22.07 -1.15
C THR A 96 27.26 -21.16 -0.71
N LEU A 97 26.70 -20.43 -1.66
CA LEU A 97 25.45 -19.70 -1.49
C LEU A 97 24.31 -20.47 -2.18
N SER A 98 23.27 -20.78 -1.41
CA SER A 98 22.14 -21.58 -1.89
C SER A 98 20.80 -21.12 -1.32
N THR A 99 19.74 -21.21 -2.10
CA THR A 99 18.37 -21.16 -1.60
C THR A 99 17.99 -22.49 -0.94
N ALA A 100 17.25 -22.45 0.15
CA ALA A 100 16.70 -23.64 0.80
C ALA A 100 15.22 -23.43 1.15
N ASP A 101 14.39 -24.45 0.97
CA ASP A 101 12.98 -24.41 1.33
C ASP A 101 12.81 -24.05 2.80
N LEU A 102 11.94 -23.07 3.07
CA LEU A 102 11.66 -22.58 4.40
C LEU A 102 10.26 -23.00 4.85
N GLY A 103 9.28 -22.90 3.96
CA GLY A 103 7.91 -23.30 4.21
C GLY A 103 6.94 -22.28 3.60
N THR A 104 5.81 -22.09 4.25
CA THR A 104 4.73 -21.25 3.77
C THR A 104 4.38 -20.21 4.83
N ILE A 105 4.41 -18.94 4.47
CA ILE A 105 3.83 -17.85 5.28
C ILE A 105 2.31 -18.02 5.24
N ARG A 106 1.63 -17.92 6.38
CA ARG A 106 0.17 -17.99 6.46
C ARG A 106 -0.37 -16.77 7.20
N ILE A 107 -1.38 -16.15 6.62
CA ILE A 107 -2.09 -15.01 7.21
C ILE A 107 -3.50 -15.52 7.50
N SER A 108 -3.97 -15.33 8.72
CA SER A 108 -5.26 -15.87 9.19
C SER A 108 -6.08 -14.79 9.86
N ASN A 109 -7.41 -14.94 9.77
CA ASN A 109 -8.40 -14.03 10.36
C ASN A 109 -8.23 -12.56 9.92
N ALA A 110 -7.81 -12.35 8.66
CA ALA A 110 -7.67 -11.03 8.06
C ALA A 110 -8.81 -10.80 7.08
N THR A 111 -9.63 -9.79 7.37
CA THR A 111 -10.72 -9.30 6.53
C THR A 111 -10.36 -7.93 5.96
N ALA A 112 -10.61 -7.65 4.68
CA ALA A 112 -10.37 -6.31 4.13
C ALA A 112 -11.45 -5.35 4.62
N ASP A 113 -11.06 -4.48 5.54
CA ASP A 113 -11.95 -3.67 6.35
C ASP A 113 -11.11 -2.59 7.06
N ASP A 114 -11.52 -1.34 7.01
CA ASP A 114 -10.97 -0.27 7.83
C ASP A 114 -11.98 0.18 8.89
N ARG A 115 -11.78 -0.30 10.11
CA ARG A 115 -12.65 -0.01 11.27
C ARG A 115 -12.80 1.46 11.64
N ALA A 116 -12.03 2.35 11.02
CA ALA A 116 -12.17 3.78 11.19
C ALA A 116 -13.38 4.37 10.45
N THR A 117 -13.99 3.66 9.50
CA THR A 117 -15.17 4.07 8.75
C THR A 117 -16.41 3.30 9.22
N ASP A 118 -17.59 3.81 8.87
CA ASP A 118 -18.87 3.13 9.16
C ASP A 118 -19.28 2.33 7.91
N GLY A 119 -19.31 1.00 8.01
CA GLY A 119 -19.60 0.09 6.89
C GLY A 119 -18.39 -0.68 6.37
N ALA A 120 -18.57 -1.43 5.27
CA ALA A 120 -17.48 -2.17 4.62
C ALA A 120 -16.81 -1.28 3.55
N ASP A 121 -15.54 -0.95 3.71
CA ASP A 121 -14.83 -0.03 2.80
C ASP A 121 -14.43 -0.62 1.45
N TYR A 122 -14.22 -1.93 1.43
CA TYR A 122 -13.64 -2.61 0.27
C TYR A 122 -14.39 -3.91 -0.03
N PRO A 123 -15.70 -3.84 -0.36
CA PRO A 123 -16.54 -5.03 -0.57
C PRO A 123 -15.88 -6.03 -1.53
N GLU A 124 -15.41 -5.56 -2.68
CA GLU A 124 -14.72 -6.39 -3.68
C GLU A 124 -13.38 -6.98 -3.20
N THR A 125 -12.61 -6.22 -2.40
CA THR A 125 -11.38 -6.77 -1.82
C THR A 125 -11.70 -7.77 -0.70
N ALA A 126 -12.84 -7.62 -0.03
CA ALA A 126 -13.29 -8.48 1.06
C ALA A 126 -13.66 -9.88 0.56
N ASP A 127 -14.06 -10.06 -0.70
CA ASP A 127 -14.27 -11.40 -1.28
C ASP A 127 -12.99 -12.24 -1.25
N PHE A 128 -11.84 -11.60 -1.50
CA PHE A 128 -10.54 -12.25 -1.37
C PHE A 128 -10.00 -12.21 0.06
N TRP A 129 -10.20 -11.14 0.81
CA TRP A 129 -9.84 -11.05 2.22
C TRP A 129 -11.10 -11.17 3.08
N ASN A 130 -11.61 -12.40 3.19
CA ASN A 130 -12.83 -12.73 3.95
C ASN A 130 -12.54 -13.45 5.28
N GLY A 131 -11.31 -13.36 5.79
CA GLY A 131 -10.87 -14.07 6.99
C GLY A 131 -10.28 -15.46 6.74
N THR A 132 -10.55 -16.06 5.57
CA THR A 132 -9.94 -17.35 5.19
C THR A 132 -8.41 -17.23 5.10
N ALA A 133 -7.72 -18.26 5.59
CA ALA A 133 -6.26 -18.24 5.64
C ALA A 133 -5.63 -18.17 4.24
N ARG A 134 -4.73 -17.19 4.04
CA ARG A 134 -3.97 -16.99 2.78
C ARG A 134 -2.53 -17.44 2.95
N THR A 135 -1.98 -18.12 1.94
CA THR A 135 -0.69 -18.82 2.05
C THR A 135 0.31 -18.48 0.94
N TYR A 136 1.58 -18.33 1.32
CA TYR A 136 2.67 -17.89 0.45
C TYR A 136 3.95 -18.70 0.68
N ALA A 137 4.30 -19.56 -0.28
CA ALA A 137 5.54 -20.31 -0.23
C ALA A 137 6.75 -19.37 -0.25
N THR A 138 7.74 -19.65 0.61
CA THR A 138 8.96 -18.85 0.73
C THR A 138 10.19 -19.72 0.96
N LYS A 139 11.35 -19.19 0.61
CA LYS A 139 12.66 -19.81 0.76
C LYS A 139 13.55 -18.96 1.64
N SER A 140 14.61 -19.58 2.13
CA SER A 140 15.73 -18.92 2.81
C SER A 140 16.93 -18.87 1.88
N LEU A 141 17.83 -17.93 2.10
CA LEU A 141 19.12 -17.84 1.41
C LEU A 141 20.25 -18.13 2.41
N VAL A 142 21.09 -19.10 2.09
CA VAL A 142 22.05 -19.67 3.05
C VAL A 142 23.45 -19.67 2.47
N TYR A 143 24.38 -19.00 3.15
CA TYR A 143 25.81 -19.07 2.89
C TYR A 143 26.47 -20.06 3.86
N ARG A 144 27.19 -21.05 3.31
CA ARG A 144 28.00 -22.01 4.07
C ARG A 144 29.46 -21.90 3.66
N PRO A 145 30.36 -21.47 4.56
CA PRO A 145 31.79 -21.47 4.27
C PRO A 145 32.37 -22.90 4.27
N ASP A 146 33.41 -23.11 3.47
CA ASP A 146 34.25 -24.30 3.42
C ASP A 146 35.71 -23.86 3.65
N TYR A 147 36.01 -23.58 4.92
CA TYR A 147 37.30 -23.10 5.38
C TYR A 147 38.18 -24.25 5.87
N ALA A 148 39.48 -24.12 5.70
CA ALA A 148 40.46 -25.12 6.08
C ALA A 148 41.05 -24.92 7.47
N ASN A 149 41.03 -23.70 8.02
CA ASN A 149 41.69 -23.38 9.31
C ASN A 149 40.77 -22.69 10.33
N TYR A 150 39.61 -22.20 9.90
CA TYR A 150 38.61 -21.52 10.73
C TYR A 150 37.33 -22.37 10.86
N ASP A 151 37.40 -23.39 11.71
CA ASP A 151 36.31 -24.37 11.91
C ASP A 151 35.09 -23.78 12.63
N ALA A 152 35.25 -22.67 13.35
CA ALA A 152 34.17 -22.03 14.11
C ALA A 152 33.31 -21.06 13.27
N ALA A 153 33.43 -21.11 11.95
CA ALA A 153 32.69 -20.23 11.06
C ALA A 153 31.19 -20.56 11.06
N PRO A 154 30.30 -19.58 11.25
CA PRO A 154 28.87 -19.83 11.21
C PRO A 154 28.37 -20.03 9.78
N THR A 155 27.23 -20.71 9.67
CA THR A 155 26.36 -20.59 8.49
C THR A 155 25.61 -19.26 8.60
N THR A 156 25.71 -18.38 7.61
CA THR A 156 24.97 -17.12 7.57
C THR A 156 23.68 -17.31 6.78
N VAL A 157 22.54 -16.97 7.37
CA VAL A 157 21.20 -17.23 6.83
C VAL A 157 20.42 -15.93 6.71
N TYR A 158 19.74 -15.74 5.59
CA TYR A 158 18.64 -14.80 5.41
C TYR A 158 17.31 -15.58 5.39
N GLU A 159 16.36 -15.18 6.24
CA GLU A 159 14.98 -15.66 6.21
C GLU A 159 14.02 -14.56 6.67
N ASN A 160 12.89 -14.38 5.97
CA ASN A 160 11.80 -13.44 6.30
C ASN A 160 12.26 -12.03 6.74
N GLY A 161 13.22 -11.44 6.05
CA GLY A 161 13.71 -10.10 6.39
C GLY A 161 14.71 -10.05 7.54
N VAL A 162 15.23 -11.18 8.03
CA VAL A 162 16.26 -11.25 9.08
C VAL A 162 17.50 -11.96 8.56
N VAL A 163 18.68 -11.39 8.84
CA VAL A 163 19.97 -12.08 8.67
C VAL A 163 20.52 -12.47 10.04
N TYR A 164 20.96 -13.72 10.17
CA TYR A 164 21.57 -14.23 11.39
C TYR A 164 22.66 -15.26 11.08
N ASN A 165 23.51 -15.49 12.07
CA ASN A 165 24.53 -16.52 12.05
C ASN A 165 24.08 -17.72 12.87
N ARG A 166 24.21 -18.91 12.30
CA ARG A 166 23.97 -20.17 12.99
C ARG A 166 25.29 -20.88 13.25
N PHE A 167 25.57 -21.09 14.53
CA PHE A 167 26.64 -21.91 15.06
C PHE A 167 26.06 -23.22 15.59
N ASP A 168 26.91 -24.19 15.88
CA ASP A 168 26.48 -25.42 16.57
C ASP A 168 25.98 -25.14 18.00
N SER A 169 26.46 -24.07 18.62
CA SER A 169 26.07 -23.65 19.98
C SER A 169 24.81 -22.78 20.04
N GLY A 170 24.30 -22.29 18.90
CA GLY A 170 23.13 -21.42 18.86
C GLY A 170 23.12 -20.45 17.68
N THR A 171 22.14 -19.54 17.69
CA THR A 171 21.94 -18.51 16.67
C THR A 171 22.22 -17.12 17.20
N LEU A 172 22.76 -16.25 16.36
CA LEU A 172 23.02 -14.85 16.68
C LEU A 172 22.56 -13.95 15.55
N THR A 173 21.57 -13.10 15.82
CA THR A 173 21.01 -12.14 14.87
C THR A 173 22.06 -11.11 14.44
N ARG A 174 21.94 -10.64 13.20
CA ARG A 174 22.79 -9.59 12.62
C ARG A 174 21.99 -8.37 12.20
N THR A 175 20.69 -8.53 11.99
CA THR A 175 19.74 -7.46 11.67
C THR A 175 18.49 -7.61 12.52
N GLY A 176 17.77 -6.51 12.72
CA GLY A 176 16.40 -6.55 13.22
C GLY A 176 15.43 -7.18 12.21
N GLN A 177 14.20 -7.41 12.67
CA GLN A 177 13.08 -7.84 11.83
C GLN A 177 12.50 -6.66 11.04
N SER A 178 11.90 -6.94 9.88
CA SER A 178 11.22 -5.94 9.03
C SER A 178 9.79 -6.34 8.66
N VAL A 179 9.25 -7.34 9.36
CA VAL A 179 7.91 -7.89 9.13
C VAL A 179 6.85 -6.96 9.73
N VAL A 180 7.10 -6.41 10.91
CA VAL A 180 6.16 -5.53 11.62
C VAL A 180 6.79 -4.17 11.88
N ALA A 181 6.03 -3.12 11.60
CA ALA A 181 6.34 -1.73 11.91
C ALA A 181 5.04 -0.98 12.28
N GLY A 182 4.71 -0.92 13.56
CA GLY A 182 3.42 -0.44 14.07
C GLY A 182 2.25 -1.23 13.48
N THR A 183 1.33 -0.54 12.81
CA THR A 183 0.20 -1.18 12.11
C THR A 183 0.57 -1.77 10.74
N ARG A 184 1.80 -1.58 10.25
CA ARG A 184 2.23 -2.09 8.96
C ARG A 184 2.80 -3.50 9.07
N ILE A 185 2.27 -4.42 8.27
CA ILE A 185 2.75 -5.80 8.14
C ILE A 185 3.34 -5.96 6.74
N SER A 186 4.65 -6.18 6.63
CA SER A 186 5.40 -6.29 5.37
C SER A 186 6.00 -7.68 5.17
N LEU A 187 5.43 -8.48 4.28
CA LEU A 187 5.83 -9.87 4.04
C LEU A 187 6.43 -10.04 2.65
N VAL A 188 7.66 -10.51 2.61
CA VAL A 188 8.39 -10.77 1.36
C VAL A 188 8.59 -12.28 1.19
N ALA A 189 7.89 -12.86 0.22
CA ALA A 189 8.09 -14.24 -0.20
C ALA A 189 9.30 -14.33 -1.14
N LEU A 190 10.34 -15.05 -0.71
CA LEU A 190 11.51 -15.32 -1.53
C LEU A 190 11.28 -16.58 -2.36
N SER A 191 11.49 -16.51 -3.67
CA SER A 191 11.35 -17.62 -4.60
C SER A 191 12.61 -17.83 -5.45
N GLY A 192 12.65 -18.96 -6.15
CA GLY A 192 13.73 -19.34 -7.05
C GLY A 192 14.73 -20.33 -6.47
N ASN A 193 15.63 -20.74 -7.35
CA ASN A 193 16.64 -21.74 -7.11
C ASN A 193 18.01 -21.15 -7.41
N LEU A 194 18.80 -20.97 -6.36
CA LEU A 194 20.21 -20.61 -6.42
C LEU A 194 21.02 -21.70 -5.73
N SER A 195 22.08 -22.15 -6.38
CA SER A 195 23.12 -22.97 -5.76
C SER A 195 24.41 -22.73 -6.52
N ARG A 196 25.35 -22.04 -5.87
CA ARG A 196 26.63 -21.63 -6.44
C ARG A 196 27.70 -21.74 -5.37
N GLY A 197 28.75 -22.49 -5.67
CA GLY A 197 29.94 -22.61 -4.84
C GLY A 197 31.18 -22.13 -5.57
N GLY A 198 32.17 -21.65 -4.84
CA GLY A 198 33.45 -21.23 -5.42
C GLY A 198 34.28 -20.36 -4.49
N ALA A 199 35.42 -19.91 -5.02
CA ALA A 199 36.36 -19.01 -4.34
C ALA A 199 36.35 -17.58 -4.93
N SER A 200 35.30 -17.24 -5.69
CA SER A 200 35.13 -15.95 -6.36
C SER A 200 33.85 -15.25 -5.89
N THR A 201 33.75 -13.96 -6.17
CA THR A 201 32.51 -13.19 -5.94
C THR A 201 31.39 -13.69 -6.86
N LEU A 202 30.20 -13.89 -6.29
CA LEU A 202 28.97 -14.15 -7.01
C LEU A 202 28.10 -12.90 -6.99
N SER A 203 27.61 -12.47 -8.16
CA SER A 203 26.57 -11.44 -8.22
C SER A 203 25.21 -12.08 -7.95
N VAL A 204 24.55 -11.66 -6.88
CA VAL A 204 23.16 -12.00 -6.56
C VAL A 204 22.29 -10.87 -7.09
N ASP A 205 21.34 -11.20 -7.96
CA ASP A 205 20.45 -10.24 -8.59
C ASP A 205 19.01 -10.55 -8.19
N PRO A 206 18.45 -9.85 -7.19
CA PRO A 206 17.05 -10.01 -6.82
C PRO A 206 16.15 -9.46 -7.93
N ARG A 207 15.19 -10.25 -8.39
CA ARG A 207 14.19 -9.82 -9.37
C ARG A 207 12.84 -9.59 -8.73
N ALA A 208 12.22 -8.47 -9.07
CA ALA A 208 10.84 -8.19 -8.73
C ALA A 208 9.92 -9.13 -9.52
N VAL A 209 9.06 -9.86 -8.81
CA VAL A 209 8.00 -10.69 -9.42
C VAL A 209 6.64 -10.08 -9.12
N SER A 210 6.43 -9.68 -7.86
CA SER A 210 5.26 -8.94 -7.41
C SER A 210 5.74 -7.90 -6.40
N VAL A 211 5.55 -6.62 -6.73
CA VAL A 211 6.10 -5.46 -6.00
C VAL A 211 4.98 -4.84 -5.19
N SER A 212 5.20 -4.58 -3.90
CA SER A 212 4.19 -3.95 -3.01
C SER A 212 3.93 -2.48 -3.34
N THR A 213 3.26 -2.24 -4.46
CA THR A 213 2.74 -0.93 -4.89
C THR A 213 1.38 -0.62 -4.26
N ARG A 214 0.72 -1.64 -3.69
CA ARG A 214 -0.57 -1.52 -3.01
C ARG A 214 -0.48 -1.97 -1.57
N THR A 215 -1.38 -1.45 -0.76
CA THR A 215 -1.58 -1.81 0.64
C THR A 215 -3.05 -2.14 0.84
N ILE A 216 -3.36 -3.11 1.71
CA ILE A 216 -4.73 -3.41 2.12
C ILE A 216 -4.88 -3.08 3.58
N SER A 217 -5.94 -2.37 3.93
CA SER A 217 -6.44 -2.27 5.30
C SER A 217 -7.10 -3.60 5.66
N VAL A 218 -6.54 -4.32 6.63
CA VAL A 218 -7.13 -5.56 7.16
C VAL A 218 -7.42 -5.47 8.65
N SER A 219 -8.55 -6.03 9.05
CA SER A 219 -9.00 -6.09 10.43
C SER A 219 -9.36 -7.53 10.84
N ASN A 220 -9.46 -7.79 12.15
CA ASN A 220 -9.81 -9.12 12.68
C ASN A 220 -11.24 -9.53 12.28
N VAL A 221 -11.52 -10.81 12.05
CA VAL A 221 -12.87 -11.26 11.61
C VAL A 221 -13.93 -11.02 12.69
N SER A 222 -13.59 -11.29 13.94
CA SER A 222 -14.47 -11.12 15.09
C SER A 222 -13.67 -10.76 16.33
N ALA A 223 -14.32 -10.31 17.40
CA ALA A 223 -13.64 -9.87 18.64
C ALA A 223 -12.77 -10.95 19.33
N GLY A 224 -12.88 -12.22 18.91
CA GLY A 224 -12.03 -13.33 19.39
C GLY A 224 -11.08 -13.92 18.34
N GLU A 225 -11.14 -13.46 17.09
CA GLU A 225 -10.38 -13.99 15.95
C GLU A 225 -9.45 -12.93 15.41
N ASN A 226 -8.43 -12.61 16.19
CA ASN A 226 -7.44 -11.60 15.83
C ASN A 226 -6.64 -12.01 14.59
N VAL A 227 -6.19 -11.00 13.84
CA VAL A 227 -5.24 -11.19 12.74
C VAL A 227 -4.00 -11.91 13.29
N SER A 228 -3.60 -12.98 12.62
CA SER A 228 -2.37 -13.69 12.94
C SER A 228 -1.55 -13.98 11.69
N VAL A 229 -0.23 -13.94 11.85
CA VAL A 229 0.72 -14.21 10.77
C VAL A 229 1.70 -15.28 11.23
N PHE A 230 1.62 -16.43 10.59
CA PHE A 230 2.63 -17.47 10.67
C PHE A 230 3.80 -17.16 9.73
N VAL A 231 5.00 -17.12 10.29
CA VAL A 231 6.25 -16.93 9.57
C VAL A 231 7.10 -18.19 9.73
N PRO A 232 7.34 -18.97 8.66
CA PRO A 232 8.19 -20.16 8.75
C PRO A 232 9.62 -19.73 9.05
N SER A 233 10.22 -20.22 10.14
CA SER A 233 11.49 -19.69 10.65
C SER A 233 12.24 -20.76 11.44
N ARG A 234 13.56 -20.73 11.34
CA ARG A 234 14.45 -21.58 12.15
C ARG A 234 14.90 -20.88 13.43
N LEU A 235 14.56 -19.61 13.62
CA LEU A 235 14.72 -18.90 14.88
C LEU A 235 13.61 -19.32 15.84
N SER A 236 13.93 -19.43 17.13
CA SER A 236 12.95 -19.76 18.15
C SER A 236 11.95 -18.61 18.36
N ALA A 237 10.79 -18.92 18.93
CA ALA A 237 9.82 -17.91 19.36
C ALA A 237 10.46 -16.84 20.25
N GLN A 238 11.34 -17.25 21.20
CA GLN A 238 12.07 -16.29 22.03
C GLN A 238 12.97 -15.36 21.21
N SER A 239 13.66 -15.87 20.19
CA SER A 239 14.51 -15.03 19.33
C SER A 239 13.67 -14.01 18.55
N TRP A 240 12.46 -14.39 18.13
CA TRP A 240 11.51 -13.48 17.49
C TRP A 240 10.94 -12.45 18.47
N THR A 241 10.62 -12.85 19.70
CA THR A 241 10.24 -11.92 20.77
C THR A 241 11.35 -10.91 21.03
N ASP A 242 12.61 -11.34 21.08
CA ASP A 242 13.76 -10.44 21.28
C ASP A 242 13.90 -9.47 20.10
N LEU A 243 13.76 -9.94 18.86
CA LEU A 243 13.77 -9.10 17.64
C LEU A 243 12.64 -8.05 17.64
N LEU A 244 11.43 -8.43 18.05
CA LEU A 244 10.30 -7.51 18.13
C LEU A 244 10.48 -6.49 19.26
N ASN A 245 11.06 -6.88 20.41
CA ASN A 245 11.43 -5.94 21.48
C ASN A 245 12.49 -4.94 21.02
N GLU A 246 13.51 -5.39 20.28
CA GLU A 246 14.55 -4.52 19.73
C GLU A 246 13.97 -3.46 18.77
N THR A 247 12.91 -3.82 18.03
CA THR A 247 12.20 -2.88 17.14
C THR A 247 11.07 -2.12 17.81
N GLY A 248 10.73 -2.42 19.07
CA GLY A 248 9.62 -1.79 19.79
C GLY A 248 8.23 -2.21 19.32
N GLU A 249 8.07 -3.44 18.84
CA GLU A 249 6.84 -3.96 18.22
C GLU A 249 6.11 -5.01 19.06
N TYR A 250 6.74 -5.48 20.15
CA TYR A 250 6.17 -6.47 21.06
C TYR A 250 5.47 -5.79 22.24
N ASP A 251 4.18 -6.02 22.39
CA ASP A 251 3.36 -5.51 23.50
C ASP A 251 2.51 -6.60 24.16
N PRO A 252 3.06 -7.36 25.10
CA PRO A 252 2.31 -8.41 25.79
C PRO A 252 1.16 -7.88 26.66
N ALA A 253 1.09 -6.58 26.92
CA ALA A 253 0.03 -5.97 27.72
C ALA A 253 -1.16 -5.48 26.86
N ALA A 254 -0.99 -5.40 25.53
CA ALA A 254 -1.94 -4.76 24.62
C ALA A 254 -2.35 -3.36 25.11
N ASP A 255 -1.34 -2.54 25.43
CA ASP A 255 -1.49 -1.19 25.93
C ASP A 255 -1.82 -0.23 24.77
N PRO A 256 -3.02 0.37 24.76
CA PRO A 256 -3.44 1.28 23.69
C PRO A 256 -2.60 2.58 23.63
N GLY A 257 -1.75 2.84 24.63
CA GLY A 257 -0.90 4.02 24.71
C GLY A 257 0.42 3.94 23.94
N ASN A 258 0.74 2.82 23.30
CA ASN A 258 1.96 2.67 22.49
C ASN A 258 1.63 2.30 21.03
N ASP A 259 2.68 2.21 20.19
CA ASP A 259 2.56 1.88 18.76
C ASP A 259 2.87 0.42 18.44
N ALA A 260 3.27 -0.39 19.41
CA ALA A 260 3.51 -1.83 19.26
C ALA A 260 2.16 -2.57 19.12
N ARG A 261 2.13 -3.61 18.28
CA ARG A 261 0.86 -4.28 17.96
C ARG A 261 0.91 -5.80 18.03
N VAL A 262 2.08 -6.40 18.32
CA VAL A 262 2.21 -7.85 18.47
C VAL A 262 2.14 -8.20 19.95
N TYR A 263 1.01 -8.76 20.39
CA TYR A 263 0.83 -9.08 21.81
C TYR A 263 1.28 -10.48 22.21
N ARG A 264 1.43 -11.39 21.23
CA ARG A 264 1.87 -12.76 21.50
C ARG A 264 2.68 -13.34 20.35
N VAL A 265 3.71 -14.08 20.71
CA VAL A 265 4.57 -14.85 19.79
C VAL A 265 4.58 -16.29 20.26
N GLU A 266 4.23 -17.23 19.39
CA GLU A 266 4.23 -18.67 19.71
C GLU A 266 5.07 -19.44 18.70
N GLY A 267 5.83 -20.41 19.19
CA GLY A 267 6.53 -21.37 18.34
C GLY A 267 5.53 -22.41 17.86
N VAL A 268 5.38 -22.55 16.54
CA VAL A 268 4.40 -23.46 15.93
C VAL A 268 5.11 -24.31 14.90
N GLU A 269 4.82 -25.61 14.90
CA GLU A 269 5.17 -26.49 13.78
C GLU A 269 3.97 -26.53 12.83
N SER A 270 4.19 -26.14 11.56
CA SER A 270 3.17 -26.15 10.51
C SER A 270 3.74 -26.84 9.28
N ASP A 271 2.99 -27.79 8.71
CA ASP A 271 3.42 -28.59 7.55
C ASP A 271 4.79 -29.29 7.73
N GLY A 272 5.12 -29.70 8.96
CA GLY A 272 6.40 -30.33 9.28
C GLY A 272 7.60 -29.37 9.18
N ARG A 273 7.36 -28.07 9.39
CA ARG A 273 8.36 -27.00 9.43
C ARG A 273 8.15 -26.15 10.68
N ASP A 274 9.26 -25.81 11.33
CA ASP A 274 9.26 -24.84 12.44
C ASP A 274 8.94 -23.43 11.93
N GLY A 275 8.21 -22.67 12.75
CA GLY A 275 7.96 -21.26 12.53
C GLY A 275 7.42 -20.59 13.78
N VAL A 276 7.06 -19.32 13.61
CA VAL A 276 6.45 -18.52 14.67
C VAL A 276 5.12 -17.97 14.21
N GLU A 277 4.12 -18.04 15.07
CA GLU A 277 2.85 -17.33 14.88
C GLU A 277 2.92 -16.01 15.65
N LEU A 278 2.72 -14.91 14.92
CA LEU A 278 2.61 -13.56 15.47
C LEU A 278 1.12 -13.24 15.60
N TYR A 279 0.66 -12.95 16.81
CA TYR A 279 -0.71 -12.54 17.07
C TYR A 279 -0.78 -11.03 17.27
N PHE A 280 -1.66 -10.40 16.51
CA PHE A 280 -1.85 -8.95 16.51
C PHE A 280 -3.01 -8.54 17.42
N GLU A 281 -2.94 -7.33 17.97
CA GLU A 281 -3.97 -6.80 18.86
C GLU A 281 -5.34 -6.69 18.17
N PRO A 282 -6.44 -6.93 18.91
CA PRO A 282 -7.80 -6.79 18.39
C PRO A 282 -8.18 -5.32 18.21
N GLY A 283 -9.16 -5.04 17.35
CA GLY A 283 -9.76 -3.71 17.24
C GLY A 283 -8.87 -2.66 16.56
N ALA A 284 -7.75 -3.07 15.98
CA ALA A 284 -6.89 -2.24 15.15
C ALA A 284 -7.01 -2.65 13.67
N THR A 285 -6.87 -1.67 12.78
CA THR A 285 -6.70 -1.89 11.34
C THR A 285 -5.21 -1.98 11.02
N TYR A 286 -4.81 -3.01 10.27
CA TYR A 286 -3.43 -3.25 9.84
C TYR A 286 -3.25 -2.99 8.36
N GLN A 287 -2.09 -2.43 8.00
CA GLN A 287 -1.71 -2.14 6.64
C GLN A 287 -0.85 -3.27 6.08
N LEU A 288 -1.46 -4.18 5.32
CA LEU A 288 -0.82 -5.37 4.79
C LEU A 288 -0.13 -5.08 3.45
N LYS A 289 1.18 -5.40 3.40
CA LYS A 289 2.05 -5.31 2.23
C LYS A 289 2.66 -6.65 1.92
N LEU A 290 2.35 -7.20 0.76
CA LEU A 290 2.86 -8.49 0.31
C LEU A 290 3.71 -8.32 -0.95
N SER A 291 4.78 -9.09 -1.06
CA SER A 291 5.64 -9.07 -2.24
C SER A 291 6.24 -10.44 -2.53
N LYS A 292 6.60 -10.64 -3.79
CA LYS A 292 7.34 -11.83 -4.26
C LYS A 292 8.63 -11.37 -4.94
N VAL A 293 9.75 -11.85 -4.44
CA VAL A 293 11.08 -11.58 -4.99
C VAL A 293 11.75 -12.89 -5.40
N GLY A 294 12.29 -12.93 -6.61
CA GLY A 294 13.04 -14.08 -7.12
C GLY A 294 14.54 -13.92 -6.95
N VAL A 295 15.24 -15.02 -6.69
CA VAL A 295 16.71 -15.11 -6.79
C VAL A 295 17.10 -16.36 -7.58
N GLY A 296 18.12 -16.24 -8.43
CA GLY A 296 18.56 -17.35 -9.27
C GLY A 296 17.56 -17.69 -10.38
N SER A 297 17.29 -18.98 -10.57
CA SER A 297 16.46 -19.51 -11.69
C SER A 297 15.16 -20.17 -11.21
N GLY A 298 14.21 -20.42 -12.10
CA GLY A 298 12.99 -21.16 -11.78
C GLY A 298 12.12 -20.45 -10.76
N VAL A 299 11.90 -19.15 -10.96
CA VAL A 299 10.85 -18.43 -10.24
C VAL A 299 9.75 -18.06 -11.24
N ASP A 300 8.55 -18.50 -10.93
CA ASP A 300 7.39 -18.28 -11.80
C ASP A 300 6.84 -16.87 -11.58
N ASP A 301 6.15 -16.34 -12.57
CA ASP A 301 5.41 -15.08 -12.45
C ASP A 301 4.22 -15.22 -11.48
N THR A 302 3.43 -14.17 -11.34
CA THR A 302 2.15 -14.24 -10.63
C THR A 302 0.99 -14.23 -11.63
N GLU A 303 -0.14 -14.76 -11.19
CA GLU A 303 -1.39 -14.82 -11.96
C GLU A 303 -2.45 -13.96 -11.23
N PRO A 304 -3.48 -13.49 -11.96
CA PRO A 304 -4.67 -12.89 -11.35
C PRO A 304 -5.25 -13.79 -10.26
N ALA A 305 -5.55 -13.19 -9.11
CA ALA A 305 -6.15 -13.89 -7.98
C ALA A 305 -7.49 -13.29 -7.58
N TYR A 306 -7.69 -11.99 -7.79
CA TYR A 306 -8.99 -11.34 -7.62
C TYR A 306 -9.08 -10.04 -8.42
N LEU A 307 -10.30 -9.59 -8.67
CA LEU A 307 -10.65 -8.29 -9.20
C LEU A 307 -11.09 -7.39 -8.05
N THR A 308 -10.90 -6.08 -8.18
CA THR A 308 -11.41 -5.13 -7.18
C THR A 308 -11.69 -3.77 -7.78
N SER A 309 -12.63 -3.03 -7.20
CA SER A 309 -12.85 -1.62 -7.51
C SER A 309 -11.76 -0.72 -6.92
N VAL A 310 -11.39 0.32 -7.67
CA VAL A 310 -10.47 1.38 -7.26
C VAL A 310 -11.12 2.77 -7.35
N GLU A 311 -12.04 2.94 -8.29
CA GLU A 311 -12.87 4.12 -8.46
C GLU A 311 -14.26 3.58 -8.77
N ASP A 312 -15.16 3.65 -7.78
CA ASP A 312 -16.49 3.06 -7.87
C ASP A 312 -17.34 3.75 -8.93
N LEU A 313 -18.27 2.98 -9.49
CA LEU A 313 -19.31 3.53 -10.34
C LEU A 313 -20.29 4.35 -9.48
N GLU A 314 -20.77 5.48 -10.03
CA GLU A 314 -21.83 6.28 -9.42
C GLU A 314 -23.07 5.39 -9.19
N SER A 315 -23.53 5.28 -7.94
CA SER A 315 -24.63 4.40 -7.56
C SER A 315 -26.00 4.97 -7.95
N ASN A 316 -26.10 6.28 -8.17
CA ASN A 316 -27.34 6.93 -8.57
C ASN A 316 -27.17 7.79 -9.85
N PRO A 317 -26.80 7.18 -10.98
CA PRO A 317 -26.49 7.92 -12.19
C PRO A 317 -27.77 8.48 -12.84
N PHE A 318 -27.73 9.73 -13.31
CA PHE A 318 -28.79 10.26 -14.17
C PHE A 318 -28.78 9.60 -15.55
N GLU A 319 -29.97 9.27 -16.07
CA GLU A 319 -30.18 8.70 -17.41
C GLU A 319 -29.47 9.50 -18.52
N GLY A 320 -28.99 8.79 -19.55
CA GLY A 320 -28.33 9.37 -20.71
C GLY A 320 -26.95 9.99 -20.46
N ARG A 321 -26.44 9.93 -19.23
CA ARG A 321 -25.09 10.41 -18.88
C ARG A 321 -24.10 9.27 -18.77
N THR A 322 -22.83 9.61 -19.00
CA THR A 322 -21.72 8.67 -18.93
C THR A 322 -20.90 8.90 -17.66
N TYR A 323 -20.63 7.83 -16.93
CA TYR A 323 -19.88 7.81 -15.68
C TYR A 323 -18.66 6.89 -15.81
N PRO A 324 -17.45 7.35 -15.46
CA PRO A 324 -16.27 6.50 -15.44
C PRO A 324 -16.24 5.65 -14.16
N PHE A 325 -15.62 4.48 -14.25
CA PHE A 325 -15.25 3.67 -13.10
C PHE A 325 -13.94 2.93 -13.40
N VAL A 326 -13.23 2.47 -12.37
CA VAL A 326 -11.92 1.83 -12.52
C VAL A 326 -11.82 0.58 -11.66
N VAL A 327 -11.47 -0.53 -12.31
CA VAL A 327 -11.17 -1.81 -11.65
C VAL A 327 -9.67 -2.15 -11.77
N GLU A 328 -9.19 -2.97 -10.84
CA GLU A 328 -7.83 -3.47 -10.83
C GLU A 328 -7.81 -4.99 -10.64
N SER A 329 -7.16 -5.70 -11.56
CA SER A 329 -6.86 -7.12 -11.39
C SER A 329 -5.58 -7.25 -10.56
N ARG A 330 -5.68 -7.96 -9.44
CA ARG A 330 -4.60 -8.14 -8.48
C ARG A 330 -4.17 -9.58 -8.42
N ASP A 331 -2.86 -9.80 -8.27
CA ASP A 331 -2.35 -11.10 -7.90
C ASP A 331 -2.60 -11.42 -6.42
N LYS A 332 -2.28 -12.64 -6.00
CA LYS A 332 -2.49 -13.06 -4.60
C LYS A 332 -1.68 -12.26 -3.57
N TYR A 333 -0.69 -11.49 -4.01
CA TYR A 333 0.12 -10.58 -3.19
C TYR A 333 -0.45 -9.15 -3.21
N ASN A 334 -1.68 -8.98 -3.70
CA ASN A 334 -2.40 -7.70 -3.79
C ASN A 334 -1.75 -6.69 -4.75
N ASN A 335 -0.90 -7.13 -5.67
CA ASN A 335 -0.26 -6.20 -6.61
C ASN A 335 -0.88 -6.32 -8.01
N PRO A 336 -0.98 -5.20 -8.75
CA PRO A 336 -1.61 -5.20 -10.06
C PRO A 336 -0.94 -6.18 -11.02
N VAL A 337 -1.73 -6.98 -11.71
CA VAL A 337 -1.25 -7.98 -12.68
C VAL A 337 -2.05 -7.88 -13.98
N ARG A 338 -1.35 -7.99 -15.10
CA ARG A 338 -2.00 -7.90 -16.42
C ARG A 338 -2.85 -9.14 -16.67
N THR A 339 -4.05 -8.91 -17.20
CA THR A 339 -4.98 -9.94 -17.66
C THR A 339 -5.95 -9.33 -18.68
N SER A 340 -6.80 -10.15 -19.29
CA SER A 340 -7.99 -9.67 -19.99
C SER A 340 -9.09 -9.43 -18.96
N VAL A 341 -9.80 -8.31 -19.10
CA VAL A 341 -10.97 -7.96 -18.28
C VAL A 341 -12.09 -7.55 -19.22
N GLU A 342 -13.30 -7.97 -18.91
CA GLU A 342 -14.53 -7.74 -19.65
C GLU A 342 -15.54 -7.09 -18.71
N ALA A 343 -16.30 -6.11 -19.20
CA ALA A 343 -17.34 -5.42 -18.44
C ALA A 343 -18.62 -5.38 -19.29
N GLY A 344 -19.77 -5.49 -18.63
CA GLY A 344 -21.08 -5.53 -19.26
C GLY A 344 -22.15 -4.95 -18.34
N SER A 345 -23.36 -4.85 -18.87
CA SER A 345 -24.54 -4.41 -18.14
C SER A 345 -25.76 -5.16 -18.66
N GLU A 346 -26.74 -5.36 -17.79
CA GLU A 346 -28.01 -5.99 -18.16
C GLU A 346 -28.89 -5.09 -19.04
N GLU A 347 -28.84 -3.76 -18.83
CA GLU A 347 -29.75 -2.81 -19.49
C GLU A 347 -29.09 -2.00 -20.63
N THR A 348 -27.76 -1.93 -20.67
CA THR A 348 -27.02 -1.13 -21.67
C THR A 348 -25.71 -1.81 -22.10
N THR A 349 -25.00 -1.20 -23.05
CA THR A 349 -23.68 -1.67 -23.48
C THR A 349 -22.58 -0.90 -22.78
N VAL A 350 -21.63 -1.61 -22.17
CA VAL A 350 -20.38 -1.03 -21.64
C VAL A 350 -19.29 -1.17 -22.70
N PRO A 351 -18.70 -0.07 -23.23
CA PRO A 351 -17.60 -0.16 -24.19
C PRO A 351 -16.34 -0.76 -23.57
N ASP A 352 -15.47 -1.30 -24.43
CA ASP A 352 -14.14 -1.78 -24.03
C ASP A 352 -13.36 -0.73 -23.23
N GLY A 353 -12.83 -1.16 -22.08
CA GLY A 353 -12.05 -0.30 -21.19
C GLY A 353 -10.66 0.04 -21.73
N VAL A 354 -10.08 1.09 -21.17
CA VAL A 354 -8.70 1.50 -21.44
C VAL A 354 -7.77 1.06 -20.31
N VAL A 355 -6.60 0.52 -20.68
CA VAL A 355 -5.55 0.16 -19.71
C VAL A 355 -4.84 1.42 -19.26
N LEU A 356 -5.00 1.79 -17.99
CA LEU A 356 -4.30 2.94 -17.39
C LEU A 356 -2.85 2.56 -17.05
N GLU A 357 -2.70 1.42 -16.37
CA GLU A 357 -1.45 0.84 -15.90
C GLU A 357 -1.56 -0.69 -15.97
N PRO A 358 -0.45 -1.45 -15.88
CA PRO A 358 -0.50 -2.91 -15.87
C PRO A 358 -1.46 -3.43 -14.79
N GLY A 359 -2.56 -4.07 -15.19
CA GLY A 359 -3.57 -4.60 -14.26
C GLY A 359 -4.66 -3.61 -13.85
N ARG A 360 -4.67 -2.37 -14.34
CA ARG A 360 -5.68 -1.34 -14.01
C ARG A 360 -6.44 -0.88 -15.25
N TYR A 361 -7.77 -0.97 -15.21
CA TYR A 361 -8.65 -0.78 -16.37
C TYR A 361 -9.74 0.23 -16.04
N ARG A 362 -9.89 1.25 -16.89
CA ARG A 362 -10.96 2.24 -16.79
C ARG A 362 -12.04 1.94 -17.81
N TYR A 363 -13.28 1.89 -17.35
CA TYR A 363 -14.47 1.70 -18.17
C TYR A 363 -15.37 2.94 -18.10
N GLN A 364 -16.36 2.98 -18.98
CA GLN A 364 -17.36 4.03 -19.03
C GLN A 364 -18.74 3.38 -19.11
N TYR A 365 -19.55 3.63 -18.11
CA TYR A 365 -20.95 3.23 -18.08
C TYR A 365 -21.81 4.38 -18.59
N THR A 366 -22.72 4.13 -19.54
CA THR A 366 -23.70 5.14 -19.98
C THR A 366 -25.08 4.69 -19.57
N ALA A 367 -25.68 5.40 -18.62
CA ALA A 367 -26.97 5.04 -18.05
C ALA A 367 -28.05 4.98 -19.15
N PRO A 368 -28.86 3.91 -19.21
CA PRO A 368 -29.88 3.75 -20.23
C PRO A 368 -30.84 4.94 -20.25
N ASP A 369 -31.23 5.38 -21.46
CA ASP A 369 -32.22 6.45 -21.64
C ASP A 369 -33.62 5.94 -21.25
N GLY A 370 -34.13 6.42 -20.12
CA GLY A 370 -35.46 6.10 -19.60
C GLY A 370 -36.42 7.29 -19.61
N SER A 371 -37.63 7.08 -19.15
CA SER A 371 -38.51 8.18 -18.68
C SER A 371 -38.97 7.95 -17.24
N THR A 372 -38.44 6.90 -16.61
CA THR A 372 -38.78 6.38 -15.30
C THR A 372 -37.50 5.83 -14.68
N ALA A 373 -37.31 6.01 -13.38
CA ALA A 373 -36.16 5.44 -12.68
C ALA A 373 -36.14 3.91 -12.85
N SER A 374 -34.94 3.35 -13.01
CA SER A 374 -34.71 1.92 -13.22
C SER A 374 -33.45 1.47 -12.48
N SER A 375 -33.43 0.22 -12.03
CA SER A 375 -32.20 -0.43 -11.55
C SER A 375 -31.46 -1.08 -12.73
N ASP A 376 -30.15 -1.13 -12.66
CA ASP A 376 -29.28 -1.84 -13.60
C ASP A 376 -28.10 -2.44 -12.81
N SER A 377 -27.52 -3.53 -13.31
CA SER A 377 -26.34 -4.17 -12.74
C SER A 377 -25.21 -4.10 -13.76
N VAL A 378 -24.03 -3.66 -13.30
CA VAL A 378 -22.82 -3.57 -14.10
C VAL A 378 -21.82 -4.61 -13.60
N GLY A 379 -21.67 -5.69 -14.34
CA GLY A 379 -20.73 -6.76 -14.05
C GLY A 379 -19.37 -6.55 -14.71
N VAL A 380 -18.29 -6.93 -14.01
CA VAL A 380 -16.93 -6.94 -14.54
C VAL A 380 -16.23 -8.23 -14.14
N THR A 381 -15.54 -8.89 -15.07
CA THR A 381 -14.81 -10.13 -14.77
C THR A 381 -13.47 -10.21 -15.49
N TYR A 382 -12.50 -10.92 -14.90
CA TYR A 382 -11.32 -11.37 -15.65
C TYR A 382 -11.45 -12.78 -16.25
N ARG A 383 -12.60 -13.46 -16.09
CA ARG A 383 -12.90 -14.77 -16.70
C ARG A 383 -13.52 -14.63 -18.09
N THR A 384 -12.88 -13.82 -18.94
CA THR A 384 -13.38 -13.49 -20.28
C THR A 384 -13.71 -14.72 -21.12
N GLY A 385 -14.89 -14.74 -21.74
CA GLY A 385 -15.35 -15.84 -22.60
C GLY A 385 -15.66 -17.16 -21.88
N SER A 386 -15.95 -17.11 -20.58
CA SER A 386 -16.55 -18.23 -19.85
C SER A 386 -17.95 -18.55 -20.40
N ASN A 387 -18.40 -19.81 -20.27
CA ASN A 387 -19.80 -20.19 -20.57
C ASN A 387 -20.61 -20.43 -19.29
N ASP A 388 -20.04 -20.11 -18.14
CA ASP A 388 -20.70 -20.23 -16.84
C ASP A 388 -21.37 -18.88 -16.53
N PRO A 389 -22.72 -18.82 -16.40
CA PRO A 389 -23.48 -17.58 -16.21
C PRO A 389 -22.95 -16.69 -15.08
N ALA A 390 -22.36 -17.29 -14.05
CA ALA A 390 -21.74 -16.58 -12.94
C ALA A 390 -20.57 -15.65 -13.33
N TYR A 391 -20.08 -15.70 -14.58
CA TYR A 391 -19.07 -14.79 -15.13
C TYR A 391 -19.53 -14.11 -16.42
N ASP A 392 -20.77 -14.31 -16.85
CA ASP A 392 -21.31 -13.62 -18.02
C ASP A 392 -21.82 -12.24 -17.56
N VAL A 393 -21.11 -11.18 -17.95
CA VAL A 393 -21.32 -9.81 -17.47
C VAL A 393 -22.64 -9.18 -17.95
N GLU A 394 -23.38 -9.86 -18.82
CA GLU A 394 -24.71 -9.47 -19.31
C GLU A 394 -25.82 -10.42 -18.82
N ASP A 395 -25.48 -11.46 -18.04
CA ASP A 395 -26.43 -12.46 -17.55
C ASP A 395 -26.92 -12.11 -16.14
N PRO A 396 -28.23 -12.19 -15.86
CA PRO A 396 -28.78 -11.91 -14.53
C PRO A 396 -28.36 -12.91 -13.43
N ASP A 397 -27.75 -14.05 -13.81
CA ASP A 397 -27.13 -14.99 -12.88
C ASP A 397 -25.64 -14.66 -12.62
N PHE A 398 -25.14 -13.49 -13.02
CA PHE A 398 -23.81 -12.99 -12.66
C PHE A 398 -23.65 -12.94 -11.13
N GLU A 399 -22.48 -13.35 -10.61
CA GLU A 399 -22.25 -13.40 -9.17
C GLU A 399 -21.12 -12.45 -8.77
N GLY A 400 -21.46 -11.25 -8.29
CA GLY A 400 -20.49 -10.25 -7.85
C GLY A 400 -19.55 -10.71 -6.74
N GLU A 401 -20.04 -11.51 -5.77
CA GLU A 401 -19.27 -11.98 -4.61
C GLU A 401 -18.13 -12.97 -4.94
N ARG A 402 -17.92 -13.32 -6.21
CA ARG A 402 -16.80 -14.16 -6.62
C ARG A 402 -15.56 -13.29 -6.75
N VAL A 403 -14.42 -13.78 -6.24
CA VAL A 403 -13.14 -13.05 -6.33
C VAL A 403 -12.74 -12.67 -7.77
N GLU A 404 -13.23 -13.41 -8.76
CA GLU A 404 -13.04 -13.12 -10.18
C GLU A 404 -13.75 -11.86 -10.71
N ASN A 405 -14.78 -11.42 -9.99
CA ASN A 405 -15.81 -10.50 -10.44
C ASN A 405 -15.79 -9.21 -9.63
N VAL A 406 -16.45 -8.20 -10.16
CA VAL A 406 -16.86 -6.96 -9.48
C VAL A 406 -18.26 -6.65 -9.99
N GLU A 407 -19.16 -6.26 -9.10
CA GLU A 407 -20.53 -5.91 -9.44
C GLU A 407 -20.90 -4.54 -8.87
N TYR A 408 -21.53 -3.70 -9.69
CA TYR A 408 -22.09 -2.44 -9.25
C TYR A 408 -23.60 -2.45 -9.45
N ASP A 409 -24.34 -2.36 -8.35
CA ASP A 409 -25.77 -2.06 -8.37
C ASP A 409 -25.98 -0.55 -8.58
N VAL A 410 -26.64 -0.18 -9.68
CA VAL A 410 -26.92 1.22 -9.99
C VAL A 410 -28.42 1.50 -10.05
N ASN A 411 -28.83 2.61 -9.44
CA ASN A 411 -30.20 3.11 -9.45
C ASN A 411 -30.27 4.33 -10.38
N VAL A 412 -30.60 4.08 -11.65
CA VAL A 412 -30.69 5.11 -12.68
C VAL A 412 -31.82 6.08 -12.36
N GLN A 413 -31.45 7.35 -12.22
CA GLN A 413 -32.37 8.44 -11.91
C GLN A 413 -32.94 9.01 -13.22
N ALA A 414 -34.27 9.00 -13.32
CA ALA A 414 -34.95 9.67 -14.42
C ALA A 414 -34.75 11.18 -14.34
N THR A 415 -34.55 11.81 -15.48
CA THR A 415 -34.59 13.27 -15.62
C THR A 415 -36.06 13.70 -15.66
N SER A 416 -36.76 13.54 -14.54
CA SER A 416 -38.20 13.85 -14.49
C SER A 416 -38.44 15.35 -14.32
N GLY A 417 -39.09 15.95 -15.32
CA GLY A 417 -39.78 17.21 -15.14
C GLY A 417 -41.00 17.03 -14.23
N SER A 418 -41.04 17.76 -13.11
CA SER A 418 -42.21 18.06 -12.28
C SER A 418 -43.18 16.90 -11.95
N GLY A 419 -43.08 16.31 -10.75
CA GLY A 419 -44.11 15.42 -10.21
C GLY A 419 -43.91 15.05 -8.73
N SER A 420 -44.81 15.52 -7.87
CA SER A 420 -44.85 15.30 -6.41
C SER A 420 -45.01 13.83 -5.96
N GLY A 421 -44.37 13.44 -4.84
CA GLY A 421 -44.97 12.51 -3.87
C GLY A 421 -44.04 11.50 -3.16
N GLY A 422 -43.44 11.91 -2.04
CA GLY A 422 -43.25 11.21 -0.74
C GLY A 422 -42.89 9.71 -0.62
N GLY A 423 -41.86 9.43 0.18
CA GLY A 423 -41.68 8.15 0.91
C GLY A 423 -40.24 7.82 1.38
N ASP A 424 -39.94 8.17 2.63
CA ASP A 424 -38.91 7.75 3.62
C ASP A 424 -37.88 6.60 3.36
N GLY A 425 -36.63 6.82 3.84
CA GLY A 425 -35.63 5.82 4.30
C GLY A 425 -34.17 6.15 3.90
N ASP A 426 -33.40 6.97 4.63
CA ASP A 426 -32.49 6.69 5.78
C ASP A 426 -31.05 6.21 5.42
N GLY A 427 -30.03 6.98 5.88
CA GLY A 427 -28.58 6.66 5.97
C GLY A 427 -27.63 7.29 4.93
N SER A 428 -27.19 8.57 5.02
CA SER A 428 -25.98 9.11 5.73
C SER A 428 -24.64 8.50 5.27
N GLY A 429 -23.60 9.22 4.82
CA GLY A 429 -23.28 10.66 4.69
C GLY A 429 -22.01 10.82 3.80
N ASP A 430 -21.43 11.97 3.49
CA ASP A 430 -21.69 13.36 3.85
C ASP A 430 -20.92 14.27 2.85
N ALA A 431 -21.63 15.11 2.10
CA ALA A 431 -21.10 16.28 1.36
C ALA A 431 -22.18 17.12 0.62
N ALA A 432 -23.46 16.72 0.60
CA ALA A 432 -24.48 17.51 -0.09
C ALA A 432 -25.88 17.36 0.52
N ARG A 433 -26.03 17.73 1.79
CA ARG A 433 -27.35 17.91 2.43
C ARG A 433 -28.13 19.09 1.83
N LEU A 434 -27.45 19.98 1.09
CA LEU A 434 -28.06 21.07 0.35
C LEU A 434 -27.86 20.82 -1.16
N ALA A 435 -28.95 20.64 -1.89
CA ALA A 435 -28.96 20.48 -3.34
C ALA A 435 -29.52 21.74 -4.02
N PHE A 436 -28.97 22.07 -5.19
CA PHE A 436 -29.54 23.10 -6.05
C PHE A 436 -30.83 22.57 -6.67
N VAL A 437 -31.93 23.29 -6.50
CA VAL A 437 -33.24 22.94 -7.07
C VAL A 437 -33.50 23.70 -8.36
N GLY A 438 -33.08 24.96 -8.42
CA GLY A 438 -33.35 25.84 -9.53
C GLY A 438 -32.94 27.27 -9.23
N ASN A 439 -32.92 28.13 -10.24
CA ASN A 439 -32.87 29.57 -10.05
C ASN A 439 -34.21 30.18 -10.49
N GLU A 440 -34.82 30.98 -9.61
CA GLU A 440 -36.00 31.77 -9.97
C GLU A 440 -35.55 33.22 -10.25
N THR A 441 -35.97 33.76 -11.39
CA THR A 441 -35.69 35.15 -11.76
C THR A 441 -36.57 36.10 -10.94
N ILE A 442 -35.98 36.80 -9.97
CA ILE A 442 -36.68 37.90 -9.28
C ILE A 442 -36.40 39.20 -10.02
N GLU A 443 -37.36 39.69 -10.81
CA GLU A 443 -37.27 41.00 -11.47
C GLU A 443 -37.00 42.13 -10.45
N GLY A 444 -35.78 42.66 -10.44
CA GLY A 444 -35.35 43.74 -9.56
C GLY A 444 -34.35 44.65 -10.26
N GLN A 445 -34.84 45.47 -11.20
CA GLN A 445 -34.07 46.22 -12.22
C GLN A 445 -33.01 47.24 -11.71
N THR A 446 -32.71 47.35 -10.41
CA THR A 446 -31.88 48.47 -9.89
C THR A 446 -30.87 48.15 -8.77
N GLN A 447 -30.74 46.92 -8.27
CA GLN A 447 -29.95 46.66 -7.04
C GLN A 447 -29.00 45.44 -7.06
N GLY A 448 -28.69 44.83 -8.21
CA GLY A 448 -27.76 43.68 -8.27
C GLY A 448 -28.23 42.52 -7.39
N ARG A 449 -29.42 41.97 -7.70
CA ARG A 449 -30.06 40.89 -6.94
C ARG A 449 -29.92 39.57 -7.68
N PHE A 450 -29.52 38.52 -6.98
CA PHE A 450 -29.44 37.16 -7.50
C PHE A 450 -30.13 36.21 -6.51
N SER A 451 -30.85 35.22 -7.01
CA SER A 451 -31.49 34.22 -6.16
C SER A 451 -31.48 32.84 -6.78
N PHE A 452 -31.35 31.83 -5.92
CA PHE A 452 -31.51 30.43 -6.27
C PHE A 452 -32.11 29.66 -5.12
N ASP A 453 -32.70 28.52 -5.45
CA ASP A 453 -33.35 27.64 -4.51
C ASP A 453 -32.42 26.50 -4.13
N VAL A 454 -32.31 26.25 -2.82
CA VAL A 454 -31.64 25.09 -2.24
C VAL A 454 -32.65 24.23 -1.53
N GLU A 455 -32.53 22.92 -1.68
CA GLU A 455 -33.32 21.94 -0.93
C GLU A 455 -32.43 21.24 0.09
N ASN A 456 -32.95 21.11 1.31
CA ASN A 456 -32.38 20.20 2.27
C ASN A 456 -32.77 18.76 1.89
N THR A 457 -31.84 18.02 1.29
CA THR A 457 -32.02 16.64 0.83
C THR A 457 -31.86 15.61 1.95
N ASP A 458 -31.54 16.04 3.15
CA ASP A 458 -31.43 15.17 4.31
C ASP A 458 -32.77 14.98 5.03
N THR A 459 -32.81 13.97 5.88
CA THR A 459 -33.92 13.56 6.75
C THR A 459 -34.05 14.42 8.00
N THR A 460 -33.05 15.24 8.32
CA THR A 460 -33.05 16.14 9.49
C THR A 460 -32.89 17.60 9.07
N ALA A 461 -33.30 18.54 9.93
CA ALA A 461 -33.11 19.96 9.66
C ALA A 461 -31.62 20.34 9.58
N VAL A 462 -31.29 21.23 8.66
CA VAL A 462 -29.94 21.76 8.45
C VAL A 462 -29.91 23.20 8.93
N GLU A 463 -29.03 23.50 9.89
CA GLU A 463 -28.70 24.87 10.27
C GLU A 463 -27.46 25.32 9.49
N ILE A 464 -27.54 26.48 8.83
CA ILE A 464 -26.39 27.09 8.13
C ILE A 464 -25.79 28.16 9.03
N VAL A 465 -24.48 28.12 9.23
CA VAL A 465 -23.78 28.98 10.18
C VAL A 465 -22.91 30.02 9.49
N GLN A 466 -22.42 29.74 8.29
CA GLN A 466 -21.61 30.69 7.51
C GLN A 466 -21.98 30.66 6.03
N PHE A 467 -21.71 31.77 5.34
CA PHE A 467 -21.81 31.90 3.90
C PHE A 467 -20.55 32.54 3.32
N GLY A 468 -20.23 32.23 2.08
CA GLY A 468 -19.22 32.90 1.29
C GLY A 468 -19.75 33.17 -0.11
N VAL A 469 -19.23 34.21 -0.76
CA VAL A 469 -19.54 34.53 -2.15
C VAL A 469 -18.24 34.83 -2.88
N GLY A 470 -18.16 34.51 -4.16
CA GLY A 470 -17.04 34.92 -5.01
C GLY A 470 -17.30 34.67 -6.48
N GLY A 471 -16.26 34.78 -7.31
CA GLY A 471 -16.33 34.53 -8.76
C GLY A 471 -15.86 35.74 -9.57
N GLY A 472 -15.84 35.58 -10.90
CA GLY A 472 -15.31 36.62 -11.80
C GLY A 472 -16.18 37.89 -11.92
N LEU A 473 -17.47 37.81 -11.56
CA LEU A 473 -18.46 38.87 -11.79
C LEU A 473 -18.63 39.82 -10.60
N VAL A 474 -18.33 39.37 -9.38
CA VAL A 474 -18.67 40.07 -8.13
C VAL A 474 -17.41 40.24 -7.29
N ALA A 475 -17.21 41.44 -6.75
CA ALA A 475 -16.10 41.75 -5.85
C ALA A 475 -16.56 42.00 -4.40
N GLU A 476 -17.81 42.42 -4.19
CA GLU A 476 -18.33 42.77 -2.86
C GLU A 476 -19.86 42.66 -2.84
N LEU A 477 -20.42 42.40 -1.65
CA LEU A 477 -21.84 42.57 -1.34
C LEU A 477 -22.01 43.80 -0.45
N ASP A 478 -22.61 44.85 -1.01
CA ASP A 478 -22.93 46.10 -0.30
C ASP A 478 -24.34 46.57 -0.68
N ALA A 479 -25.31 46.36 0.21
CA ALA A 479 -26.69 46.81 0.03
C ALA A 479 -27.02 48.06 0.87
N ASN A 480 -26.03 48.76 1.44
CA ASN A 480 -26.18 49.99 2.22
C ASN A 480 -27.20 49.88 3.38
N ASN A 481 -26.94 48.98 4.34
CA ASN A 481 -27.79 48.65 5.51
C ASN A 481 -29.12 47.95 5.15
N ASN A 482 -29.11 47.05 4.17
CA ASN A 482 -30.21 46.14 3.89
C ASN A 482 -29.73 44.71 4.14
N GLN A 483 -30.63 43.72 4.12
CA GLN A 483 -30.22 42.30 4.16
C GLN A 483 -29.44 41.97 2.87
N GLU A 484 -28.10 41.96 2.92
CA GLU A 484 -27.24 41.55 1.80
C GLU A 484 -27.45 40.07 1.43
N LEU A 485 -27.72 39.22 2.43
CA LEU A 485 -28.12 37.83 2.24
C LEU A 485 -29.34 37.48 3.08
N GLN A 486 -30.27 36.74 2.48
CA GLN A 486 -31.45 36.19 3.15
C GLN A 486 -31.72 34.76 2.68
N ILE A 487 -32.01 33.86 3.61
CA ILE A 487 -32.42 32.48 3.33
C ILE A 487 -33.29 31.98 4.49
N ALA A 488 -34.44 31.36 4.21
CA ALA A 488 -35.39 30.91 5.25
C ALA A 488 -35.68 32.01 6.31
N ASN A 489 -35.37 31.72 7.58
CA ASN A 489 -35.47 32.64 8.72
C ASN A 489 -34.13 33.34 9.07
N GLY A 490 -33.06 33.14 8.29
CA GLY A 490 -31.76 33.72 8.52
C GLY A 490 -31.43 34.91 7.61
N GLU A 491 -30.54 35.76 8.10
CA GLU A 491 -30.13 37.00 7.44
C GLU A 491 -28.68 37.39 7.78
N ALA A 492 -28.05 38.10 6.85
CA ALA A 492 -26.78 38.81 7.05
C ALA A 492 -26.94 40.23 6.52
N SER A 493 -26.67 41.21 7.39
CA SER A 493 -26.96 42.64 7.19
C SER A 493 -25.84 43.60 7.65
N ASP A 494 -24.76 43.05 8.22
CA ASP A 494 -23.61 43.77 8.75
C ASP A 494 -22.50 43.98 7.70
N GLY A 495 -22.89 44.09 6.41
CA GLY A 495 -21.96 44.32 5.30
C GLY A 495 -21.15 45.62 5.38
N PRO A 496 -20.17 45.80 4.49
CA PRO A 496 -19.97 45.00 3.28
C PRO A 496 -19.23 43.68 3.50
N TYR A 497 -19.46 42.72 2.60
CA TYR A 497 -18.78 41.43 2.56
C TYR A 497 -17.93 41.32 1.30
N ASP A 498 -16.64 40.96 1.43
CA ASP A 498 -15.77 40.74 0.28
C ASP A 498 -16.21 39.46 -0.46
N ALA A 499 -16.35 39.53 -1.77
CA ALA A 499 -16.72 38.39 -2.60
C ALA A 499 -15.46 37.64 -3.12
N ASP A 500 -14.62 37.18 -2.19
CA ASP A 500 -13.38 36.45 -2.48
C ASP A 500 -13.42 34.98 -2.00
N GLY A 501 -14.59 34.49 -1.59
CA GLY A 501 -14.79 33.17 -1.00
C GLY A 501 -14.58 33.12 0.52
N THR A 502 -14.22 34.24 1.16
CA THR A 502 -14.19 34.32 2.64
C THR A 502 -15.55 33.99 3.24
N LEU A 503 -15.55 33.19 4.31
CA LEU A 503 -16.76 32.81 5.02
C LEU A 503 -17.10 33.83 6.12
N TYR A 504 -18.35 34.26 6.12
CA TYR A 504 -18.93 35.20 7.07
C TYR A 504 -20.09 34.54 7.82
N ALA A 505 -20.24 34.87 9.10
CA ALA A 505 -21.36 34.37 9.90
C ALA A 505 -22.66 35.11 9.53
N PHE A 506 -23.79 34.41 9.70
CA PHE A 506 -25.10 35.05 9.68
C PHE A 506 -25.36 35.82 10.99
N ASP A 507 -26.14 36.90 10.91
CA ASP A 507 -26.65 37.60 12.10
C ASP A 507 -27.68 36.73 12.83
N GLN A 508 -28.47 36.00 12.03
CA GLN A 508 -29.36 34.94 12.47
C GLN A 508 -29.17 33.73 11.56
N ASN A 509 -28.76 32.59 12.15
CA ASN A 509 -28.58 31.34 11.39
C ASN A 509 -29.91 30.86 10.80
N PRO A 510 -29.97 30.56 9.49
CA PRO A 510 -31.13 29.92 8.90
C PRO A 510 -31.21 28.43 9.24
N GLU A 511 -32.43 27.93 9.42
CA GLU A 511 -32.72 26.51 9.54
C GLU A 511 -33.63 26.07 8.39
N ILE A 512 -33.20 25.06 7.64
CA ILE A 512 -33.98 24.45 6.55
C ILE A 512 -34.43 23.08 7.02
N SER A 513 -35.74 22.90 7.24
CA SER A 513 -36.26 21.59 7.61
C SER A 513 -36.03 20.56 6.51
N ALA A 514 -35.92 19.28 6.89
CA ALA A 514 -35.77 18.16 5.97
C ALA A 514 -36.78 18.18 4.80
N GLY A 515 -36.30 17.99 3.58
CA GLY A 515 -37.09 17.98 2.35
C GLY A 515 -37.70 19.33 1.96
N ASN A 516 -37.37 20.43 2.65
CA ASN A 516 -37.86 21.76 2.28
C ASN A 516 -36.88 22.47 1.36
N THR A 517 -37.43 23.10 0.33
CA THR A 517 -36.74 24.07 -0.52
C THR A 517 -36.81 25.48 0.08
N GLN A 518 -35.71 26.21 0.06
CA GLN A 518 -35.60 27.60 0.49
C GLN A 518 -34.86 28.42 -0.55
N THR A 519 -35.34 29.63 -0.79
CA THR A 519 -34.68 30.58 -1.69
C THR A 519 -33.57 31.31 -0.95
N VAL A 520 -32.36 31.23 -1.50
CA VAL A 520 -31.20 32.05 -1.14
C VAL A 520 -31.26 33.33 -1.97
N GLN A 521 -31.28 34.50 -1.31
CA GLN A 521 -31.37 35.79 -1.96
C GLN A 521 -30.18 36.67 -1.61
N PHE A 522 -29.45 37.11 -2.63
CA PHE A 522 -28.35 38.06 -2.53
C PHE A 522 -28.79 39.44 -3.01
N ARG A 523 -28.37 40.50 -2.32
CA ARG A 523 -28.64 41.90 -2.67
C ARG A 523 -27.34 42.71 -2.63
N GLY A 524 -27.23 43.70 -3.50
CA GLY A 524 -26.08 44.61 -3.48
C GLY A 524 -24.81 44.03 -4.09
N LEU A 525 -24.91 43.11 -5.06
CA LEU A 525 -23.73 42.57 -5.77
C LEU A 525 -23.02 43.69 -6.54
N LYS A 526 -21.77 43.97 -6.16
CA LYS A 526 -20.90 44.98 -6.78
C LYS A 526 -19.79 44.34 -7.60
N ASP A 527 -19.48 44.93 -8.75
CA ASP A 527 -18.30 44.56 -9.53
C ASP A 527 -17.01 45.16 -8.94
N ALA A 528 -15.86 44.85 -9.53
CA ALA A 528 -14.56 45.37 -9.08
C ALA A 528 -14.40 46.89 -9.16
N ASN A 529 -15.31 47.61 -9.83
CA ASN A 529 -15.34 49.07 -9.90
C ASN A 529 -16.25 49.70 -8.82
N GLY A 530 -16.95 48.89 -8.03
CA GLY A 530 -17.96 49.33 -7.05
C GLY A 530 -19.34 49.63 -7.67
N ASP A 531 -19.52 49.32 -8.95
CA ASP A 531 -20.79 49.48 -9.65
C ASP A 531 -21.69 48.25 -9.42
N ASN A 532 -23.01 48.45 -9.41
CA ASN A 532 -23.95 47.32 -9.29
C ASN A 532 -23.81 46.40 -10.51
N VAL A 533 -23.73 45.09 -10.29
CA VAL A 533 -23.77 44.11 -11.38
C VAL A 533 -25.11 44.22 -12.13
N PRO A 534 -25.11 44.37 -13.47
CA PRO A 534 -26.35 44.53 -14.24
C PRO A 534 -27.27 43.32 -14.10
N ALA A 535 -28.57 43.57 -13.94
CA ALA A 535 -29.58 42.51 -13.83
C ALA A 535 -29.54 41.54 -15.03
N GLY A 536 -29.38 42.05 -16.25
CA GLY A 536 -29.29 41.20 -17.44
C GLY A 536 -28.08 40.26 -17.48
N THR A 537 -27.00 40.58 -16.75
CA THR A 537 -25.84 39.69 -16.58
C THR A 537 -26.17 38.60 -15.57
N LEU A 538 -26.77 38.97 -14.42
CA LEU A 538 -27.21 38.01 -13.40
C LEU A 538 -28.29 37.05 -13.94
N ASP A 539 -29.19 37.54 -14.81
CA ASP A 539 -30.23 36.73 -15.47
C ASP A 539 -29.67 35.70 -16.46
N ALA A 540 -28.44 35.89 -16.94
CA ALA A 540 -27.77 34.97 -17.85
C ALA A 540 -27.12 33.78 -17.12
N LEU A 541 -26.82 33.94 -15.82
CA LEU A 541 -26.16 32.91 -15.02
C LEU A 541 -26.97 31.61 -14.95
N ARG A 542 -26.29 30.49 -15.13
CA ARG A 542 -26.84 29.13 -15.03
C ARG A 542 -26.02 28.33 -14.03
N TYR A 543 -26.69 27.43 -13.33
CA TYR A 543 -26.01 26.53 -12.40
C TYR A 543 -25.03 25.62 -13.15
N ALA A 544 -23.77 25.64 -12.73
CA ALA A 544 -22.65 24.99 -13.37
C ALA A 544 -21.93 24.07 -12.35
N PRO A 545 -22.51 22.92 -11.96
CA PRO A 545 -21.99 22.09 -10.87
C PRO A 545 -20.57 21.54 -11.08
N GLY A 546 -20.07 21.53 -12.32
CA GLY A 546 -18.71 21.11 -12.66
C GLY A 546 -17.68 22.24 -12.75
N SER A 547 -18.07 23.48 -12.44
CA SER A 547 -17.18 24.64 -12.42
C SER A 547 -16.29 24.67 -11.16
N SER A 548 -15.41 25.65 -11.07
CA SER A 548 -14.48 25.87 -9.97
C SER A 548 -14.51 27.32 -9.49
N GLU A 549 -13.99 27.60 -8.30
CA GLU A 549 -13.91 28.98 -7.76
C GLU A 549 -13.15 29.94 -8.69
N THR A 550 -12.26 29.42 -9.53
CA THR A 550 -11.46 30.20 -10.50
C THR A 550 -12.13 30.39 -11.86
N GLU A 551 -13.14 29.58 -12.19
CA GLU A 551 -13.79 29.57 -13.51
C GLU A 551 -15.20 30.15 -13.46
N ALA A 552 -15.89 30.00 -12.33
CA ALA A 552 -17.26 30.49 -12.15
C ALA A 552 -17.35 32.02 -12.25
N GLU A 553 -18.40 32.49 -12.94
CA GLU A 553 -18.75 33.90 -12.93
C GLU A 553 -19.27 34.33 -11.55
N LEU A 554 -19.99 33.45 -10.86
CA LEU A 554 -20.43 33.62 -9.48
C LEU A 554 -20.42 32.26 -8.76
N PHE A 555 -19.93 32.21 -7.54
CA PHE A 555 -20.09 31.05 -6.66
C PHE A 555 -20.53 31.46 -5.26
N VAL A 556 -21.23 30.54 -4.59
CA VAL A 556 -21.77 30.73 -3.23
C VAL A 556 -21.43 29.51 -2.40
N ILE A 557 -20.82 29.72 -1.24
CA ILE A 557 -20.49 28.67 -0.27
C ILE A 557 -21.48 28.78 0.89
N LEU A 558 -22.07 27.66 1.32
CA LEU A 558 -22.86 27.57 2.54
C LEU A 558 -22.22 26.50 3.45
N GLU A 559 -21.92 26.89 4.70
CA GLU A 559 -21.39 25.99 5.73
C GLU A 559 -22.46 25.66 6.77
N THR A 560 -22.65 24.38 7.03
CA THR A 560 -23.63 23.85 7.99
C THR A 560 -23.03 23.72 9.39
N SER A 561 -23.86 23.66 10.43
CA SER A 561 -23.43 23.65 11.84
C SER A 561 -22.60 22.42 12.24
N ASP A 562 -22.64 21.34 11.45
CA ASP A 562 -21.82 20.13 11.58
C ASP A 562 -20.45 20.25 10.88
N GLY A 563 -20.16 21.37 10.21
CA GLY A 563 -18.93 21.62 9.48
C GLY A 563 -18.95 21.21 7.99
N GLY A 564 -20.09 20.69 7.50
CA GLY A 564 -20.30 20.41 6.09
C GLY A 564 -20.30 21.69 5.24
N ARG A 565 -19.76 21.62 4.02
CA ARG A 565 -19.72 22.77 3.09
C ARG A 565 -20.26 22.39 1.73
N LYS A 566 -21.11 23.25 1.18
CA LYS A 566 -21.59 23.13 -0.21
C LYS A 566 -21.30 24.41 -0.97
N THR A 567 -20.63 24.29 -2.11
CA THR A 567 -20.41 25.39 -3.05
C THR A 567 -21.34 25.24 -4.25
N PHE A 568 -22.02 26.32 -4.60
CA PHE A 568 -22.89 26.44 -5.76
C PHE A 568 -22.22 27.37 -6.78
N TYR A 569 -21.91 26.85 -7.96
CA TYR A 569 -21.24 27.61 -9.01
C TYR A 569 -22.23 28.02 -10.11
N PHE A 570 -22.00 29.19 -10.68
CA PHE A 570 -22.81 29.79 -11.73
C PHE A 570 -21.93 30.42 -12.81
N GLU A 571 -22.29 30.18 -14.07
CA GLU A 571 -21.61 30.68 -15.28
C GLU A 571 -22.60 31.27 -16.29
#